data_AF-A0A5K7YYC0-F1
#
_entry.id   AF-A0A5K7YYC0-F1
#
_cell.length_a   1.000
_cell.length_b   1.000
_cell.length_c   1.000
_cell.angle_alpha   90.00
_cell.angle_beta   90.00
_cell.angle_gamma   90.00
#
_symmetry.space_group_name_H-M   'P 1'
#
loop_
_entity.id
_entity.type
_entity.pdbx_description
1 polymer ?
#
loop_
_entity_poly.entity_id
_entity_poly.type
_entity_poly.pdbx_seq_one_letter_code
_entity_poly.pdbx_strand_id
1 'polypeptide(L)'
;MKSISGLSQKEMASEIFGISEKNLSNKIRRGTVDINILIKWAGNKSVDLNWLLTGEGETYLKDKALNKDDTNAEKPLHSIIIERFKQKDLARDINYEMLKLEELKPEALIEVNDFIRFKVQSLTGQYERRKGERRQRDEDYNGENRRGGEDRRKASGED
;
A
#
# COMPACT_ATOMS: atom_id res chain seq x y z
N MET A 1 0.27 39.26 10.41
CA MET A 1 1.09 38.05 10.66
C MET A 1 2.54 38.43 10.37
N LYS A 2 3.44 38.40 11.37
CA LYS A 2 4.85 38.78 11.16
C LYS A 2 5.49 37.69 10.29
N SER A 3 6.20 38.08 9.22
CA SER A 3 6.88 37.14 8.36
C SER A 3 7.99 36.44 9.14
N ILE A 4 8.05 35.11 9.05
CA ILE A 4 9.09 34.29 9.68
C ILE A 4 10.43 34.41 8.94
N SER A 5 10.39 34.82 7.67
CA SER A 5 11.58 35.29 6.96
C SER A 5 12.05 36.63 7.55
N GLY A 6 13.36 36.72 7.84
CA GLY A 6 14.01 37.95 8.32
C GLY A 6 14.10 38.11 9.83
N LEU A 7 13.87 37.06 10.62
CA LEU A 7 14.08 37.10 12.08
C LEU A 7 15.56 37.32 12.42
N SER A 8 15.84 38.26 13.30
CA SER A 8 17.18 38.44 13.85
C SER A 8 17.56 37.27 14.77
N GLN A 9 18.86 37.03 14.95
CA GLN A 9 19.34 35.99 15.86
C GLN A 9 18.85 36.18 17.30
N LYS A 10 18.68 37.43 17.72
CA LYS A 10 18.11 37.79 19.03
C LYS A 10 16.64 37.39 19.15
N GLU A 11 15.84 37.67 18.14
CA GLU A 11 14.43 37.27 18.11
C GLU A 11 14.29 35.76 18.08
N MET A 12 15.10 35.05 17.27
CA MET A 12 15.10 33.58 17.27
C MET A 12 15.47 33.00 18.63
N ALA A 13 16.51 33.53 19.28
CA ALA A 13 16.93 33.07 20.60
C ALA A 13 15.82 33.20 21.64
N SER A 14 15.11 34.34 21.64
CA SER A 14 14.03 34.61 22.58
C SER A 14 12.73 33.88 22.23
N GLU A 15 12.25 33.99 20.99
CA GLU A 15 10.92 33.52 20.58
C GLU A 15 10.86 32.00 20.36
N ILE A 16 11.95 31.40 19.88
CA ILE A 16 12.01 29.96 19.57
C ILE A 16 12.56 29.18 20.75
N PHE A 17 13.72 29.61 21.26
CA PHE A 17 14.49 28.81 22.21
C PHE A 17 14.36 29.27 23.67
N GLY A 18 13.79 30.46 23.92
CA GLY A 18 13.70 31.02 25.27
C GLY A 18 15.06 31.29 25.93
N ILE A 19 16.10 31.54 25.14
CA ILE A 19 17.48 31.77 25.62
C ILE A 19 18.03 33.12 25.13
N SER A 20 19.18 33.52 25.67
CA SER A 20 19.89 34.69 25.18
C SER A 20 20.57 34.44 23.82
N GLU A 21 20.72 35.49 23.03
CA GLU A 21 21.41 35.47 21.73
C GLU A 21 22.83 34.88 21.82
N LYS A 22 23.59 35.26 22.86
CA LYS A 22 24.93 34.72 23.12
C LYS A 22 24.91 33.21 23.35
N ASN A 23 23.89 32.70 24.06
CA ASN A 23 23.75 31.27 24.32
C ASN A 23 23.37 30.52 23.03
N LEU A 24 22.45 31.06 22.23
CA LEU A 24 22.08 30.49 20.94
C LEU A 24 23.29 30.42 20.00
N SER A 25 24.07 31.51 19.87
CA SER A 25 25.28 31.54 19.04
C SER A 25 26.30 30.47 19.46
N ASN A 26 26.52 30.30 20.77
CA ASN A 26 27.39 29.24 21.29
C ASN A 26 26.88 27.83 20.97
N LYS A 27 25.57 27.59 21.08
CA LYS A 27 24.94 26.30 20.76
C LYS A 27 25.03 25.98 19.27
N ILE A 28 24.79 26.95 18.39
CA ILE A 28 24.95 26.80 16.94
C ILE A 28 26.39 26.41 16.60
N ARG A 29 27.38 27.14 17.11
CA ARG A 29 28.80 26.85 16.86
C ARG A 29 29.22 25.45 17.34
N ARG A 30 28.56 24.93 18.38
CA ARG A 30 28.82 23.60 18.95
C ARG A 30 27.96 22.49 18.34
N GLY A 31 27.00 22.81 17.47
CA GLY A 31 26.03 21.84 16.97
C GLY A 31 25.11 21.24 18.04
N THR A 32 24.88 21.94 19.16
CA THR A 32 24.07 21.47 20.31
C THR A 32 22.74 22.22 20.45
N VAL A 33 22.20 22.64 19.31
CA VAL A 33 20.87 23.27 19.22
C VAL A 33 19.81 22.20 19.44
N ASP A 34 18.78 22.52 20.21
CA ASP A 34 17.67 21.62 20.47
C ASP A 34 16.71 21.62 19.26
N ILE A 35 16.83 20.59 18.43
CA ILE A 35 16.01 20.43 17.23
C ILE A 35 14.54 20.19 17.61
N ASN A 36 14.24 19.57 18.76
CA ASN A 36 12.87 19.29 19.16
C ASN A 36 12.09 20.58 19.46
N ILE A 37 12.75 21.56 20.08
CA ILE A 37 12.17 22.89 20.32
C ILE A 37 11.88 23.59 18.98
N LEU A 38 12.82 23.49 18.03
CA LEU A 38 12.67 24.07 16.70
C LEU A 38 11.48 23.46 15.94
N ILE A 39 11.34 22.12 15.94
CA ILE A 39 10.22 21.41 15.33
C ILE A 39 8.89 21.80 15.98
N LYS A 40 8.84 21.85 17.31
CA LYS A 40 7.63 22.25 18.05
C LYS A 40 7.20 23.68 17.71
N TRP A 41 8.16 24.59 17.63
CA TRP A 41 7.88 25.97 17.22
C TRP A 41 7.39 26.04 15.77
N ALA A 42 8.00 25.29 14.85
CA ALA A 42 7.61 25.24 13.44
C ALA A 42 6.16 24.76 13.29
N GLY A 43 5.76 23.70 14.01
CA GLY A 43 4.37 23.21 14.02
C GLY A 43 3.39 24.26 14.55
N ASN A 44 3.73 24.97 15.64
CA ASN A 44 2.87 26.02 16.20
C ASN A 44 2.71 27.24 15.28
N LYS A 45 3.65 27.46 14.36
CA LYS A 45 3.66 28.59 13.42
C LYS A 45 3.28 28.19 11.99
N SER A 46 2.89 26.93 11.77
CA SER A 46 2.60 26.36 10.45
C SER A 46 3.74 26.57 9.44
N VAL A 47 4.99 26.46 9.91
CA VAL A 47 6.19 26.54 9.06
C VAL A 47 6.47 25.17 8.45
N ASP A 48 6.81 25.15 7.17
CA ASP A 48 7.23 23.92 6.51
C ASP A 48 8.62 23.48 7.02
N LEU A 49 8.69 22.27 7.56
CA LEU A 49 9.94 21.67 8.04
C LEU A 49 10.92 21.38 6.91
N ASN A 50 10.42 21.02 5.72
CA ASN A 50 11.28 20.78 4.56
C ASN A 50 12.01 22.06 4.18
N TRP A 51 11.28 23.18 4.08
CA TRP A 51 11.88 24.49 3.88
C TRP A 51 12.82 24.88 5.02
N LEU A 52 12.44 24.62 6.28
CA LEU A 52 13.26 24.97 7.44
C LEU A 52 14.63 24.25 7.45
N LEU A 53 14.68 23.00 6.99
CA LEU A 53 15.88 22.18 7.02
C LEU A 53 16.72 22.27 5.74
N THR A 54 16.07 22.41 4.59
CA THR A 54 16.74 22.39 3.28
C THR A 54 16.87 23.78 2.65
N GLY A 55 16.05 24.73 3.07
CA GLY A 55 15.91 26.04 2.41
C GLY A 55 15.10 25.99 1.12
N GLU A 56 14.61 24.83 0.70
CA GLU A 56 13.88 24.62 -0.55
C GLU A 56 12.37 24.57 -0.31
N GLY A 57 11.59 25.16 -1.23
CA GLY A 57 10.13 25.14 -1.18
C GLY A 57 9.52 26.37 -0.50
N GLU A 58 8.35 26.20 0.11
CA GLU A 58 7.55 27.30 0.66
C GLU A 58 7.73 27.44 2.16
N THR A 59 7.74 28.68 2.65
CA THR A 59 8.00 29.00 4.07
C THR A 59 6.90 28.52 5.00
N TYR A 60 5.66 28.59 4.54
CA TYR A 60 4.48 28.17 5.30
C TYR A 60 3.90 26.94 4.66
N LEU A 61 3.38 26.06 5.50
CA LEU A 61 2.43 25.06 5.05
C LEU A 61 1.27 25.83 4.45
N LYS A 62 1.08 25.72 3.13
CA LYS A 62 -0.21 26.08 2.54
C LYS A 62 -1.24 25.30 3.35
N ASP A 63 -2.28 25.98 3.81
CA ASP A 63 -3.52 25.31 4.16
C ASP A 63 -3.93 24.55 2.89
N LYS A 64 -3.43 23.31 2.75
CA LYS A 64 -4.08 22.31 1.93
C LYS A 64 -5.46 22.27 2.54
N ALA A 65 -6.41 22.99 1.95
CA ALA A 65 -7.83 22.80 2.19
C ALA A 65 -8.00 21.30 2.32
N LEU A 66 -8.31 20.82 3.53
CA LEU A 66 -8.31 19.42 3.94
C LEU A 66 -8.50 18.46 2.76
N ASN A 67 -7.41 18.13 2.06
CA ASN A 67 -7.41 16.92 1.27
C ASN A 67 -7.32 15.88 2.38
N LYS A 68 -8.46 15.24 2.64
CA LYS A 68 -8.64 14.09 3.52
C LYS A 68 -7.81 12.89 3.02
N ASP A 69 -6.53 13.09 2.76
CA ASP A 69 -5.64 12.14 2.11
C ASP A 69 -4.34 11.91 2.88
N ASP A 70 -4.03 12.72 3.90
CA ASP A 70 -2.82 12.54 4.74
C ASP A 70 -3.13 12.00 6.14
N THR A 71 -4.26 11.30 6.33
CA THR A 71 -4.29 10.24 7.35
C THR A 71 -3.74 8.98 6.70
N ASN A 72 -2.56 8.55 7.12
CA ASN A 72 -2.10 7.16 7.06
C ASN A 72 -3.01 6.25 7.93
N ALA A 73 -4.33 6.42 7.85
CA ALA A 73 -5.25 5.33 8.07
C ALA A 73 -5.10 4.50 6.80
N GLU A 74 -4.48 3.33 6.91
CA GLU A 74 -4.34 2.37 5.81
C GLU A 74 -5.65 2.34 5.04
N LYS A 75 -5.68 2.99 3.87
CA LYS A 75 -6.88 3.01 3.05
C LYS A 75 -7.15 1.54 2.74
N PRO A 76 -8.32 1.00 3.11
CA PRO A 76 -8.62 -0.40 2.89
C PRO A 76 -8.42 -0.71 1.41
N LEU A 77 -7.86 -1.87 1.09
CA LEU A 77 -7.53 -2.23 -0.30
C LEU A 77 -8.70 -2.03 -1.28
N HIS A 78 -9.93 -2.22 -0.78
CA HIS A 78 -11.17 -2.09 -1.53
C HIS A 78 -11.61 -0.63 -1.79
N SER A 79 -10.93 0.39 -1.24
CA SER A 79 -11.20 1.81 -1.53
C SER A 79 -10.98 2.17 -3.00
N ILE A 80 -10.13 1.40 -3.69
CA ILE A 80 -9.85 1.52 -5.13
C ILE A 80 -11.13 1.34 -5.97
N ILE A 81 -12.16 0.65 -5.45
CA ILE A 81 -13.45 0.45 -6.11
C ILE A 81 -14.10 1.80 -6.45
N ILE A 82 -14.05 2.76 -5.53
CA ILE A 82 -14.65 4.09 -5.71
C ILE A 82 -13.96 4.83 -6.87
N GLU A 83 -12.65 4.66 -7.04
CA GLU A 83 -11.87 5.32 -8.09
C GLU A 83 -12.16 4.72 -9.47
N ARG A 84 -12.19 3.39 -9.58
CA ARG A 84 -12.23 2.68 -10.86
C ARG A 84 -13.64 2.48 -11.44
N PHE A 85 -14.67 2.45 -10.59
CA PHE A 85 -16.02 2.19 -11.06
C PHE A 85 -16.64 3.43 -11.73
N LYS A 86 -17.37 3.21 -12.83
CA LYS A 86 -18.10 4.27 -13.55
C LYS A 86 -19.28 4.81 -12.73
N GLN A 87 -20.01 3.92 -12.05
CA GLN A 87 -21.12 4.27 -11.18
C GLN A 87 -20.61 4.51 -9.76
N LYS A 88 -20.47 5.78 -9.39
CA LYS A 88 -19.86 6.18 -8.11
C LYS A 88 -20.73 5.87 -6.90
N ASP A 89 -22.05 5.96 -7.03
CA ASP A 89 -22.96 5.71 -5.91
C ASP A 89 -22.96 4.23 -5.52
N LEU A 90 -23.12 3.34 -6.51
CA LEU A 90 -22.99 1.90 -6.30
C LEU A 90 -21.61 1.52 -5.74
N ALA A 91 -20.54 2.18 -6.20
CA ALA A 91 -19.19 1.92 -5.71
C ALA A 91 -19.01 2.30 -4.23
N ARG A 92 -19.66 3.38 -3.77
CA ARG A 92 -19.66 3.78 -2.36
C ARG A 92 -20.42 2.77 -1.50
N ASP A 93 -21.58 2.32 -1.96
CA ASP A 93 -22.39 1.34 -1.24
C ASP A 93 -21.62 0.01 -1.09
N ILE A 94 -21.00 -0.47 -2.17
CA ILE A 94 -20.15 -1.67 -2.13
C ILE A 94 -18.99 -1.46 -1.15
N ASN A 95 -18.29 -0.34 -1.23
CA ASN A 95 -17.17 -0.05 -0.35
C ASN A 95 -17.60 -0.02 1.13
N TYR A 96 -18.77 0.54 1.42
CA TYR A 96 -19.31 0.61 2.78
C TYR A 96 -19.64 -0.78 3.33
N GLU A 97 -20.23 -1.65 2.50
CA GLU A 97 -20.52 -3.03 2.92
C GLU A 97 -19.25 -3.88 3.08
N MET A 98 -18.22 -3.65 2.25
CA MET A 98 -16.92 -4.32 2.40
C MET A 98 -16.19 -3.89 3.68
N LEU A 99 -16.26 -2.60 4.04
CA LEU A 99 -15.74 -2.08 5.31
C LEU A 99 -16.39 -2.78 6.51
N LYS A 100 -17.72 -2.84 6.53
CA LYS A 100 -18.45 -3.56 7.60
C LYS A 100 -18.09 -5.04 7.65
N LEU A 101 -17.90 -5.67 6.48
CA LEU A 101 -17.57 -7.09 6.41
C LEU A 101 -16.16 -7.35 6.96
N GLU A 102 -15.20 -6.47 6.68
CA GLU A 102 -13.85 -6.52 7.24
C GLU A 102 -13.86 -6.42 8.77
N GLU A 103 -14.68 -5.52 9.33
CA GLU A 103 -14.83 -5.36 10.78
C GLU A 103 -15.48 -6.58 11.45
N LEU A 104 -16.46 -7.20 10.80
CA LEU A 104 -17.24 -8.30 11.39
C LEU A 104 -16.60 -9.67 11.17
N LYS A 105 -16.11 -9.96 9.96
CA LYS A 105 -15.64 -11.28 9.50
C LYS A 105 -14.61 -11.14 8.36
N PRO A 106 -13.31 -10.99 8.67
CA PRO A 106 -12.28 -10.84 7.66
C PRO A 106 -12.14 -12.06 6.73
N GLU A 107 -12.49 -13.27 7.19
CA GLU A 107 -12.46 -14.48 6.37
C GLU A 107 -13.46 -14.42 5.21
N ALA A 108 -14.64 -13.84 5.45
CA ALA A 108 -15.66 -13.68 4.41
C ALA A 108 -15.21 -12.71 3.32
N LEU A 109 -14.37 -11.73 3.65
CA LEU A 109 -13.79 -10.82 2.66
C LEU A 109 -12.86 -11.55 1.68
N ILE A 110 -12.14 -12.57 2.16
CA ILE A 110 -11.29 -13.43 1.31
C ILE A 110 -12.17 -14.21 0.33
N GLU A 111 -13.26 -14.83 0.82
CA GLU A 111 -14.20 -15.58 -0.03
C GLU A 111 -14.84 -14.70 -1.12
N VAL A 112 -15.23 -13.47 -0.76
CA VAL A 112 -15.76 -12.49 -1.72
C VAL A 112 -14.73 -12.15 -2.79
N ASN A 113 -13.48 -11.90 -2.40
CA ASN A 113 -12.40 -11.61 -3.34
C ASN A 113 -12.13 -12.79 -4.29
N ASP A 114 -12.14 -14.01 -3.77
CA ASP A 114 -11.95 -15.22 -4.60
C ASP A 114 -13.13 -15.44 -5.55
N PHE A 115 -14.36 -15.20 -5.10
CA PHE A 115 -15.54 -15.26 -5.95
C PHE A 115 -15.49 -14.22 -7.08
N ILE A 116 -15.10 -12.98 -6.77
CA ILE A 116 -14.93 -11.92 -7.76
C ILE A 116 -13.83 -12.31 -8.76
N ARG A 117 -12.68 -12.80 -8.28
CA ARG A 117 -11.59 -13.27 -9.15
C ARG A 117 -12.07 -14.38 -10.09
N PHE A 118 -12.79 -15.37 -9.56
CA PHE A 118 -13.38 -16.45 -10.34
C PHE A 118 -14.36 -15.91 -11.40
N LYS A 119 -15.25 -14.98 -11.02
CA LYS A 119 -16.21 -14.38 -11.96
C LYS A 119 -15.54 -13.58 -13.05
N VAL A 120 -14.54 -12.77 -12.71
CA VAL A 120 -13.75 -12.02 -13.71
C VAL A 120 -13.10 -12.98 -14.69
N GLN A 121 -12.43 -14.04 -14.22
CA GLN A 121 -11.82 -15.06 -15.09
C GLN A 121 -12.85 -15.78 -15.98
N SER A 122 -14.06 -16.02 -15.46
CA SER A 122 -15.14 -16.62 -16.25
C SER A 122 -15.67 -15.70 -17.35
N LEU A 123 -15.69 -14.39 -17.11
CA LEU A 123 -16.17 -13.37 -18.05
C LEU A 123 -15.11 -13.00 -19.10
N THR A 124 -13.82 -13.03 -18.73
CA THR A 124 -12.71 -12.75 -19.67
C THR A 124 -12.39 -13.94 -20.59
N GLY A 125 -13.12 -15.06 -20.47
CA GLY A 125 -12.92 -16.24 -21.31
C GLY A 125 -11.61 -16.99 -21.03
N GLN A 126 -10.86 -16.62 -19.99
CA GLN A 126 -9.60 -17.26 -19.60
C GLN A 126 -9.80 -18.56 -18.80
N TYR A 127 -11.04 -18.95 -18.53
CA TYR A 127 -11.37 -20.33 -18.17
C TYR A 127 -11.21 -21.21 -19.42
N GLU A 128 -9.97 -21.50 -19.81
CA GLU A 128 -9.63 -22.63 -20.66
C GLU A 128 -10.28 -23.85 -19.99
N ARG A 129 -11.40 -24.29 -20.57
CA ARG A 129 -12.03 -25.55 -20.23
C ARG A 129 -10.98 -26.62 -20.46
N ARG A 130 -10.29 -27.03 -19.39
CA ARG A 130 -9.56 -28.28 -19.25
C ARG A 130 -8.98 -28.73 -20.58
N LYS A 131 -7.75 -28.30 -20.86
CA LYS A 131 -6.83 -29.08 -21.67
C LYS A 131 -6.82 -30.48 -21.04
N GLY A 132 -7.68 -31.36 -21.55
CA GLY A 132 -7.74 -32.73 -21.13
C GLY A 132 -6.34 -33.27 -21.35
N GLU A 133 -5.68 -33.61 -20.25
CA GLU A 133 -4.33 -34.14 -20.22
C GLU A 133 -4.37 -35.55 -20.85
N ARG A 134 -4.56 -35.59 -22.18
CA ARG A 134 -4.24 -36.76 -22.97
C ARG A 134 -2.73 -36.76 -23.09
N ARG A 135 -2.10 -37.32 -22.05
CA ARG A 135 -0.81 -38.02 -22.07
C ARG A 135 0.01 -37.67 -23.31
N GLN A 136 0.76 -36.58 -23.24
CA GLN A 136 1.93 -36.45 -24.11
C GLN A 136 2.80 -37.66 -23.81
N ARG A 137 2.94 -38.50 -24.83
CA ARG A 137 3.66 -39.76 -24.79
C ARG A 137 5.10 -39.46 -24.40
N ASP A 138 5.59 -40.18 -23.41
CA ASP A 138 7.02 -40.44 -23.31
C ASP A 138 7.45 -41.07 -24.65
N GLU A 139 8.26 -40.35 -25.42
CA GLU A 139 8.81 -40.80 -26.71
C GLU A 139 10.01 -41.75 -26.54
N ASP A 140 10.26 -42.26 -25.33
CA ASP A 140 11.36 -43.17 -25.03
C ASP A 140 10.89 -44.52 -24.44
N TYR A 141 9.89 -45.15 -25.07
CA TYR A 141 9.53 -46.54 -24.74
C TYR A 141 9.80 -47.47 -25.93
N ASN A 142 11.02 -48.02 -25.98
CA ASN A 142 11.39 -49.10 -26.89
C ASN A 142 10.52 -50.34 -26.58
N GLY A 143 9.57 -50.60 -27.48
CA GLY A 143 8.47 -51.55 -27.32
C GLY A 143 8.84 -53.04 -27.35
N GLU A 144 9.98 -53.46 -26.82
CA GLU A 144 10.40 -54.88 -26.87
C GLU A 144 9.80 -55.74 -25.73
N ASN A 145 9.20 -55.15 -24.70
CA ASN A 145 8.69 -55.90 -23.53
C ASN A 145 7.16 -55.81 -23.32
N ARG A 146 6.37 -55.63 -24.37
CA ARG A 146 4.92 -55.77 -24.26
C ARG A 146 4.50 -57.22 -24.50
N ARG A 147 4.35 -57.99 -23.41
CA ARG A 147 3.53 -59.22 -23.41
C ARG A 147 2.18 -58.92 -24.05
N GLY A 148 1.92 -59.56 -25.19
CA GLY A 148 0.71 -59.36 -25.97
C GLY A 148 -0.52 -59.79 -25.17
N GLY A 149 -1.69 -59.26 -25.55
CA GLY A 149 -2.96 -59.64 -24.90
C GLY A 149 -3.28 -61.14 -25.00
N GLU A 150 -2.61 -61.87 -25.90
CA GLU A 150 -2.66 -63.33 -26.04
C GLU A 150 -1.89 -64.05 -24.92
N ASP A 151 -0.68 -63.59 -24.58
CA ASP A 151 0.11 -64.11 -23.46
C ASP A 151 -0.59 -63.95 -22.10
N ARG A 152 -1.40 -62.89 -21.96
CA ARG A 152 -2.17 -62.64 -20.74
C ARG A 152 -3.35 -63.61 -20.56
N ARG A 153 -3.93 -64.10 -21.67
CA ARG A 153 -5.04 -65.06 -21.63
C ARG A 153 -4.56 -66.49 -21.34
N LYS A 154 -3.32 -66.82 -21.70
CA LYS A 154 -2.72 -68.14 -21.42
C LYS A 154 -2.41 -68.36 -19.94
N ALA A 155 -2.04 -67.31 -19.21
CA ALA A 155 -1.67 -67.40 -17.79
C ALA A 155 -2.86 -67.50 -16.81
N SER A 156 -4.10 -67.42 -17.29
CA SER A 156 -5.31 -67.39 -16.46
C SER A 156 -6.28 -68.54 -16.76
N GLY A 157 -5.84 -69.54 -17.54
CA GLY A 157 -6.62 -70.73 -17.88
C GLY A 157 -5.73 -71.96 -18.05
N GLU A 158 -5.12 -72.40 -16.96
CA GLU A 158 -4.65 -73.78 -16.78
C GLU A 158 -5.13 -74.21 -15.38
N ASP A 159 -6.22 -74.99 -15.37
CA ASP A 159 -6.61 -75.87 -14.26
C ASP A 159 -5.68 -77.09 -14.21
#